data_AF-A0A933F261-F1
#
_entry.id   AF-A0A933F261-F1
#
_cell.length_a   1.000
_cell.length_b   1.000
_cell.length_c   1.000
_cell.angle_alpha   90.00
_cell.angle_beta   90.00
_cell.angle_gamma   90.00
#
_symmetry.space_group_name_H-M   'P 1'
#
loop_
_entity.id
_entity.type
_entity.pdbx_description
1 polymer ?
#
loop_
_entity_poly.entity_id
_entity_poly.type
_entity_poly.pdbx_seq_one_letter_code
_entity_poly.pdbx_strand_id
1 'polypeptide(L)'
;MTQQSTRRQQLIALILSGVFPGLGQFYNRQPGKGVAFLAVGVVLSWLLGRAVPTDSLMLIQPEASLIVPLGVLLIVWLWSLIDAWRVAGR
;
A
#
# COMPACT_ATOMS: atom_id res chain seq x y z
N MET A 1 24.58 -8.67 12.95
CA MET A 1 23.13 -8.89 13.11
C MET A 1 22.85 -10.35 12.80
N THR A 2 22.18 -11.09 13.69
CA THR A 2 21.87 -12.51 13.45
C THR A 2 20.77 -12.61 12.38
N GLN A 3 20.86 -13.61 11.48
CA GLN A 3 19.90 -13.86 10.37
C GLN A 3 18.41 -13.85 10.82
N GLN A 4 18.16 -14.13 12.10
CA GLN A 4 16.83 -14.14 12.71
C GLN A 4 16.27 -12.72 12.93
N SER A 5 17.12 -11.74 13.21
CA SER A 5 16.74 -10.33 13.41
C SER A 5 16.27 -9.66 12.12
N THR A 6 16.95 -9.92 11.00
CA THR A 6 16.59 -9.42 9.66
C THR A 6 15.27 -10.00 9.16
N ARG A 7 15.02 -11.32 9.34
CA ARG A 7 13.71 -11.91 9.00
C ARG A 7 12.56 -11.32 9.80
N ARG A 8 12.76 -11.07 11.10
CA ARG A 8 11.73 -10.46 11.96
C ARG A 8 11.44 -9.01 11.54
N GLN A 9 12.46 -8.23 11.20
CA GLN A 9 12.30 -6.87 10.69
C GLN A 9 11.58 -6.85 9.34
N GLN A 10 11.91 -7.78 8.44
CA GLN A 10 11.19 -7.98 7.18
C GLN A 10 9.71 -8.30 7.41
N LEU A 11 9.39 -9.21 8.35
CA LEU A 11 8.01 -9.57 8.66
C LEU A 11 7.23 -8.38 9.24
N ILE A 12 7.86 -7.61 10.14
CA ILE A 12 7.24 -6.42 10.73
C ILE A 12 7.01 -5.35 9.67
N ALA A 13 7.97 -5.09 8.78
CA ALA A 13 7.82 -4.16 7.66
C ALA A 13 6.75 -4.63 6.66
N LEU A 14 6.60 -5.93 6.48
CA LEU A 14 5.55 -6.56 5.65
C LEU A 14 4.17 -6.35 6.28
N ILE A 15 4.02 -6.64 7.57
CA ILE A 15 2.77 -6.45 8.31
C ILE A 15 2.38 -4.97 8.33
N LEU A 16 3.34 -4.07 8.58
CA LEU A 16 3.11 -2.62 8.56
C LEU A 16 2.70 -2.13 7.17
N SER A 17 3.38 -2.56 6.11
CA SER A 17 3.00 -2.21 4.73
C SER A 17 1.68 -2.84 4.29
N GLY A 18 1.28 -3.94 4.93
CA GLY A 18 -0.01 -4.59 4.79
C GLY A 18 -1.16 -3.85 5.47
N VAL A 19 -0.91 -2.80 6.26
CA VAL A 19 -1.98 -1.97 6.83
C VAL A 19 -2.23 -0.75 5.94
N PHE A 20 -1.18 -0.10 5.45
CA PHE A 20 -1.29 1.04 4.54
C PHE A 20 0.02 1.20 3.76
N PRO A 21 -0.04 1.55 2.45
CA PRO A 21 1.16 1.71 1.65
C PRO A 21 2.04 2.81 2.24
N GLY A 22 3.34 2.53 2.39
CA GLY A 22 4.33 3.45 2.96
C GLY A 22 4.68 3.23 4.44
N LEU A 23 3.88 2.48 5.22
CA LEU A 23 4.16 2.30 6.67
C LEU A 23 5.45 1.50 6.94
N GLY A 24 5.73 0.46 6.16
CA GLY A 24 7.00 -0.28 6.29
C GLY A 24 8.24 0.57 5.98
N GLN A 25 8.10 1.63 5.17
CA GLN A 25 9.20 2.54 4.86
C GLN A 25 9.55 3.46 6.03
N PHE A 26 8.56 3.85 6.84
CA PHE A 26 8.81 4.57 8.10
C PHE A 26 9.59 3.68 9.09
N TYR A 27 9.25 2.39 9.18
CA TYR A 27 10.00 1.43 9.99
C TYR A 27 11.44 1.26 9.51
N ASN A 28 11.63 1.20 8.19
CA ASN A 28 12.95 1.10 7.55
C ASN A 28 13.75 2.42 7.51
N ARG A 29 13.33 3.45 8.25
CA ARG A 29 13.97 4.78 8.26
C ARG A 29 14.09 5.44 6.87
N GLN A 30 13.15 5.17 5.98
CA GLN A 30 13.00 5.82 4.66
C GLN A 30 11.74 6.70 4.63
N PRO A 31 11.69 7.79 5.42
CA PRO A 31 10.48 8.61 5.56
C PRO A 31 10.04 9.25 4.24
N GLY A 32 10.97 9.62 3.35
CA GLY A 32 10.63 10.19 2.05
C GLY A 32 9.79 9.23 1.18
N LYS A 33 10.17 7.96 1.12
CA LYS A 33 9.36 6.94 0.43
C LYS A 33 8.07 6.64 1.15
N GLY A 34 8.09 6.61 2.49
CA GLY A 34 6.90 6.42 3.32
C GLY A 34 5.85 7.48 3.02
N VAL A 35 6.23 8.76 3.01
CA VAL A 35 5.34 9.88 2.67
C VAL A 35 4.81 9.76 1.25
N ALA A 36 5.66 9.41 0.27
CA ALA A 36 5.23 9.26 -1.12
C ALA A 36 4.16 8.16 -1.29
N PHE A 37 4.41 6.96 -0.77
CA PHE A 37 3.44 5.86 -0.85
C PHE A 37 2.16 6.16 -0.07
N LEU A 38 2.27 6.83 1.09
CA LEU A 38 1.12 7.20 1.89
C LEU A 38 0.28 8.26 1.18
N ALA A 39 0.89 9.29 0.61
CA ALA A 39 0.20 10.33 -0.16
C ALA A 39 -0.52 9.75 -1.38
N VAL A 40 0.16 8.88 -2.15
CA VAL A 40 -0.46 8.19 -3.30
C VAL A 40 -1.61 7.30 -2.84
N GLY A 41 -1.42 6.54 -1.76
CA GLY A 41 -2.48 5.69 -1.19
C GLY A 41 -3.69 6.47 -0.71
N VAL A 42 -3.50 7.63 -0.08
CA VAL A 42 -4.58 8.53 0.36
C VAL A 42 -5.33 9.11 -0.85
N VAL A 43 -4.61 9.62 -1.85
CA VAL A 43 -5.25 10.19 -3.05
C VAL A 43 -6.05 9.13 -3.80
N LEU A 44 -5.50 7.93 -4.00
CA LEU A 44 -6.21 6.85 -4.67
C LEU A 44 -7.41 6.36 -3.85
N SER A 45 -7.29 6.25 -2.53
CA SER A 45 -8.41 5.91 -1.65
C SER A 45 -9.51 6.98 -1.69
N TRP A 46 -9.14 8.25 -1.75
CA TRP A 46 -10.08 9.37 -1.88
C TRP A 46 -10.82 9.33 -3.22
N LEU A 47 -10.09 9.14 -4.33
CA LEU A 47 -10.68 8.99 -5.66
C LEU A 47 -11.60 7.78 -5.73
N LEU A 48 -11.19 6.66 -5.13
CA LEU A 48 -12.02 5.46 -5.05
C LEU A 48 -13.31 5.74 -4.28
N GLY A 49 -13.24 6.37 -3.10
CA GLY A 49 -14.41 6.73 -2.31
C GLY A 49 -15.38 7.68 -3.03
N ARG A 50 -14.88 8.54 -3.93
CA ARG A 50 -15.71 9.38 -4.80
C ARG A 50 -16.35 8.61 -5.96
N ALA A 51 -15.71 7.54 -6.41
CA ALA A 51 -16.19 6.69 -7.48
C ALA A 51 -17.11 5.55 -6.98
N VAL A 52 -17.15 5.28 -5.68
CA VAL A 52 -18.07 4.28 -5.08
C VAL A 52 -19.52 4.70 -5.35
N PRO A 53 -20.28 3.91 -6.12
CA PRO A 53 -21.69 4.19 -6.33
C PRO A 53 -22.46 4.08 -5.01
N THR A 54 -23.38 5.02 -4.76
CA THR A 54 -24.28 4.96 -3.59
C THR A 54 -25.34 3.88 -3.75
N ASP A 55 -25.65 3.51 -5.00
CA ASP A 55 -26.57 2.43 -5.35
C ASP A 55 -25.85 1.08 -5.33
N SER A 56 -26.31 0.20 -4.44
CA SER A 56 -25.74 -1.13 -4.22
C SER A 56 -25.82 -2.05 -5.45
N LEU A 57 -26.73 -1.79 -6.39
CA LEU A 57 -26.83 -2.51 -7.67
C LEU A 57 -25.67 -2.21 -8.63
N MET A 58 -25.08 -1.01 -8.54
CA MET A 58 -23.96 -0.59 -9.40
C MET A 58 -22.62 -1.19 -8.95
N LEU A 59 -22.53 -1.81 -7.77
CA LEU A 59 -21.36 -2.59 -7.36
C LEU A 59 -21.21 -3.90 -8.16
N ILE A 60 -22.29 -4.40 -8.76
CA ILE A 60 -22.28 -5.64 -9.56
C ILE A 60 -21.76 -5.39 -10.98
N GLN A 61 -21.88 -4.15 -11.48
CA GLN A 61 -21.33 -3.71 -12.76
C GLN A 61 -20.48 -2.44 -12.56
N PRO A 62 -19.32 -2.57 -11.91
CA PRO A 62 -18.49 -1.43 -11.56
C PRO A 62 -17.96 -0.73 -12.83
N GLU A 63 -18.10 0.59 -12.86
CA GLU A 63 -17.57 1.40 -13.95
C GLU A 63 -16.03 1.46 -13.91
N ALA A 64 -15.41 1.76 -15.06
CA ALA A 64 -13.96 1.92 -15.17
C ALA A 64 -13.40 2.98 -14.19
N SER A 65 -14.22 3.98 -13.84
CA SER A 65 -13.91 5.01 -12.84
C SER A 65 -13.64 4.45 -11.44
N LEU A 66 -14.16 3.27 -11.10
CA LEU A 66 -13.91 2.56 -9.85
C LEU A 66 -12.78 1.51 -10.01
N ILE A 67 -12.81 0.76 -11.11
CA ILE A 67 -11.87 -0.36 -11.36
C ILE A 67 -10.43 0.15 -11.50
N VAL A 68 -10.23 1.23 -12.26
CA VAL A 68 -8.90 1.78 -12.54
C VAL A 68 -8.19 2.25 -11.26
N PRO A 69 -8.77 3.14 -10.42
CA PRO A 69 -8.09 3.57 -9.19
C PRO A 69 -7.91 2.41 -8.19
N LEU A 70 -8.85 1.45 -8.14
CA LEU A 70 -8.70 0.26 -7.29
C LEU A 70 -7.51 -0.61 -7.74
N GLY A 71 -7.40 -0.87 -9.05
CA GLY A 71 -6.29 -1.63 -9.62
C GLY A 71 -4.95 -0.93 -9.42
N VAL A 72 -4.89 0.37 -9.67
CA VAL A 72 -3.68 1.18 -9.41
C VAL A 72 -3.33 1.17 -7.93
N LEU A 73 -4.30 1.33 -7.03
CA LEU A 73 -4.08 1.27 -5.59
C LEU A 73 -3.50 -0.09 -5.18
N LEU A 74 -4.05 -1.18 -5.71
CA LEU A 74 -3.55 -2.53 -5.44
C LEU A 74 -2.12 -2.74 -5.97
N ILE A 75 -1.80 -2.24 -7.17
CA ILE A 75 -0.44 -2.29 -7.73
C ILE A 75 0.54 -1.50 -6.85
N VAL A 76 0.19 -0.26 -6.48
CA VAL A 76 1.01 0.59 -5.61
C VAL A 76 1.21 -0.06 -4.24
N TRP A 77 0.17 -0.72 -3.73
CA TRP A 77 0.22 -1.43 -2.45
C TRP A 77 1.18 -2.61 -2.49
N LEU A 78 1.06 -3.49 -3.50
CA LEU A 78 1.98 -4.60 -3.71
C LEU A 78 3.42 -4.10 -3.95
N TRP A 79 3.59 -3.03 -4.70
CA TRP A 79 4.91 -2.42 -4.92
C TRP A 79 5.52 -1.93 -3.61
N SER A 80 4.75 -1.19 -2.79
CA SER A 80 5.20 -0.72 -1.48
C SER A 80 5.62 -1.88 -0.58
N LEU A 81 4.88 -2.99 -0.63
CA LEU A 81 5.17 -4.21 0.13
C LEU A 81 6.53 -4.82 -0.28
N ILE A 82 6.75 -4.97 -1.59
CA ILE A 82 7.99 -5.53 -2.14
C ILE A 82 9.19 -4.60 -1.83
N ASP A 83 9.03 -3.29 -1.97
CA ASP A 83 10.11 -2.33 -1.67
C ASP A 83 10.47 -2.37 -0.18
N ALA A 84 9.49 -2.39 0.71
CA ALA A 84 9.73 -2.46 2.16
C ALA A 84 10.44 -3.76 2.55
N TRP A 85 10.08 -4.89 1.95
CA TRP A 85 10.74 -6.18 2.19
C TRP A 85 12.18 -6.20 1.67
N ARG A 86 12.43 -5.70 0.46
CA ARG A 86 13.79 -5.60 -0.12
C ARG A 86 14.69 -4.64 0.67
N VAL A 87 14.13 -3.57 1.22
CA VAL A 87 14.90 -2.63 2.05
C VAL A 87 15.22 -3.24 3.42
N ALA A 88 14.28 -3.92 4.06
CA ALA A 88 14.50 -4.56 5.35
C ALA A 88 15.48 -5.76 5.29
N GLY A 89 15.68 -6.34 4.10
CA GLY A 89 16.65 -7.42 3.88
C GLY A 89 18.07 -6.99 3.53
N ARG A 90 18.30 -5.69 3.31
CA ARG A 90 19.63 -5.11 3.10
C ARG A 90 20.23 -4.70 4.44
#